data_AF-A0A1L9VV39-F1
#
_entry.id   AF-A0A1L9VV39-F1
#
_cell.length_a   1.000
_cell.length_b   1.000
_cell.length_c   1.000
_cell.angle_alpha   90.00
_cell.angle_beta   90.00
_cell.angle_gamma   90.00
#
_symmetry.space_group_name_H-M   'P 1'
#
loop_
_entity.id
_entity.type
_entity.pdbx_description
1 polymer ?
#
loop_
_entity_poly.entity_id
_entity_poly.type
_entity_poly.pdbx_seq_one_letter_code
_entity_poly.pdbx_strand_id
1 'polypeptide(L)'
;MPKYRLYIKFDINTDPVEQRYYHVRNLIKAKFGAVGAMNFGQIFENLHDWPLVQVIYFGAAENIPLEVLQAVKLGDGISTTIQQIE
;
A
#
# COMPACT_ATOMS: atom_id res chain seq x y z
N MET A 1 10.80 9.92 12.58
CA MET A 1 9.63 9.25 11.94
C MET A 1 10.08 8.41 10.74
N PRO A 2 10.18 7.09 10.89
CA PRO A 2 10.49 6.16 9.82
C PRO A 2 9.53 6.32 8.64
N LYS A 3 10.07 6.17 7.43
CA LYS A 3 9.31 6.18 6.18
C LYS A 3 9.27 4.78 5.60
N TYR A 4 8.19 4.50 4.90
CA TYR A 4 7.94 3.20 4.30
C TYR A 4 7.47 3.36 2.87
N ARG A 5 7.84 2.38 2.06
CA ARG A 5 7.34 2.16 0.71
C ARG A 5 6.51 0.88 0.70
N LEU A 6 5.27 0.99 0.27
CA LEU A 6 4.32 -0.11 0.10
C LEU A 6 4.13 -0.35 -1.39
N TYR A 7 4.54 -1.53 -1.83
CA TYR A 7 4.27 -2.07 -3.14
C TYR A 7 2.98 -2.87 -3.11
N ILE A 8 2.12 -2.63 -4.09
CA ILE A 8 0.80 -3.26 -4.19
C ILE A 8 0.72 -3.96 -5.53
N LYS A 9 0.43 -5.26 -5.47
CA LYS A 9 0.21 -6.11 -6.63
C LYS A 9 -1.21 -6.66 -6.55
N PHE A 10 -1.95 -6.47 -7.63
CA PHE A 10 -3.30 -6.99 -7.76
C PHE A 10 -3.28 -8.30 -8.55
N ASP A 11 -4.14 -9.24 -8.16
CA ASP A 11 -4.47 -10.38 -9.02
C ASP A 11 -5.08 -9.88 -10.33
N ILE A 12 -4.64 -10.44 -11.45
CA ILE A 12 -5.12 -10.09 -12.79
C ILE A 12 -6.63 -10.35 -12.95
N ASN A 13 -7.20 -11.29 -12.19
CA ASN A 13 -8.54 -11.83 -12.43
C ASN A 13 -9.69 -11.15 -11.69
N THR A 14 -9.46 -10.16 -10.81
CA THR A 14 -10.45 -9.81 -9.78
C THR A 14 -11.27 -8.53 -9.98
N ASP A 15 -10.91 -7.56 -10.85
CA ASP A 15 -11.76 -6.37 -11.16
C ASP A 15 -11.19 -5.45 -12.27
N PRO A 16 -11.93 -4.50 -12.87
CA PRO A 16 -11.36 -3.47 -13.77
C PRO A 16 -10.36 -2.53 -13.07
N VAL A 17 -9.28 -2.14 -13.76
CA VAL A 17 -8.15 -1.34 -13.22
C VAL A 17 -8.58 -0.05 -12.50
N GLU A 18 -9.54 0.68 -13.06
CA GLU A 18 -10.01 1.96 -12.49
C GLU A 18 -10.75 1.80 -11.16
N GLN A 19 -11.50 0.71 -10.97
CA GLN A 19 -12.20 0.45 -9.71
C GLN A 19 -11.20 0.09 -8.60
N ARG A 20 -10.12 -0.63 -8.93
CA ARG A 20 -9.03 -0.93 -8.01
C ARG A 20 -8.37 0.35 -7.50
N TYR A 21 -8.11 1.33 -8.38
CA TYR A 21 -7.42 2.58 -8.04
C TYR A 21 -8.05 3.33 -6.84
N TYR A 22 -9.35 3.65 -6.94
CA TYR A 22 -10.00 4.53 -5.97
C TYR A 22 -10.32 3.79 -4.67
N HIS A 23 -10.71 2.53 -4.78
CA HIS A 23 -11.03 1.71 -3.62
C HIS A 23 -9.77 1.47 -2.76
N VAL A 24 -8.64 1.18 -3.41
CA VAL A 24 -7.39 0.82 -2.72
C VAL A 24 -6.78 2.00 -1.98
N ARG A 25 -6.85 3.23 -2.52
CA ARG A 25 -6.33 4.40 -1.82
C ARG A 25 -7.02 4.64 -0.48
N ASN A 26 -8.35 4.53 -0.44
CA ASN A 26 -9.11 4.70 0.79
C ASN A 26 -8.87 3.53 1.76
N LEU A 27 -8.80 2.31 1.23
CA LEU A 27 -8.52 1.10 1.99
C LEU A 27 -7.15 1.15 2.68
N ILE A 28 -6.11 1.62 1.99
CA ILE A 28 -4.77 1.78 2.56
C ILE A 28 -4.80 2.79 3.70
N LYS A 29 -5.37 3.98 3.46
CA LYS A 29 -5.48 5.01 4.50
C LYS A 29 -6.23 4.49 5.72
N ALA A 30 -7.31 3.75 5.53
CA ALA A 30 -8.09 3.18 6.62
C ALA A 30 -7.30 2.10 7.39
N LYS A 31 -6.75 1.10 6.68
CA LYS A 31 -6.09 -0.07 7.28
C LYS A 31 -4.74 0.28 7.91
N PHE A 32 -3.89 0.99 7.17
CA PHE A 32 -2.58 1.41 7.67
C PHE A 32 -2.70 2.57 8.67
N GLY A 33 -3.66 3.48 8.47
CA GLY A 33 -3.93 4.55 9.44
C GLY A 33 -4.37 4.01 10.80
N ALA A 34 -5.13 2.92 10.83
CA ALA A 34 -5.54 2.26 12.08
C ALA A 34 -4.36 1.70 12.90
N VAL A 35 -3.21 1.43 12.27
CA VAL A 35 -1.98 0.97 12.94
C VAL A 35 -0.93 2.08 13.09
N GLY A 36 -1.31 3.34 12.85
CA GLY A 36 -0.45 4.50 13.10
C GLY A 36 0.34 5.03 11.90
N ALA A 37 0.04 4.58 10.68
CA ALA A 37 0.62 5.18 9.47
C ALA A 37 -0.01 6.54 9.14
N MET A 38 0.80 7.44 8.61
CA MET A 38 0.44 8.84 8.34
C MET A 38 1.19 9.38 7.11
N ASN A 39 0.81 10.58 6.65
CA ASN A 39 1.51 11.29 5.55
C ASN A 39 1.61 10.49 4.24
N PHE A 40 0.47 9.97 3.78
CA PHE A 40 0.40 9.13 2.59
C PHE A 40 0.64 9.91 1.28
N GLY A 41 1.70 9.54 0.55
CA GLY A 41 1.99 9.92 -0.83
C GLY A 41 1.81 8.74 -1.78
N GLN A 42 1.58 9.00 -3.06
CA GLN A 42 1.29 7.97 -4.06
C GLN A 42 1.99 8.25 -5.38
N ILE A 43 2.62 7.22 -5.95
CA ILE A 43 3.09 7.21 -7.33
C ILE A 43 2.60 5.95 -8.04
N PHE A 44 2.60 5.99 -9.38
CA PHE A 44 2.34 4.83 -10.22
C PHE A 44 3.62 4.45 -10.94
N GLU A 45 4.01 3.18 -10.82
CA GLU A 45 5.03 2.58 -11.66
C GLU A 45 4.32 1.70 -12.70
N ASN A 46 4.80 1.74 -13.95
CA ASN A 46 4.28 0.91 -15.05
C ASN A 46 2.78 1.09 -15.33
N LEU A 47 2.32 2.33 -15.53
CA LEU A 47 0.93 2.64 -15.91
C LEU A 47 0.45 1.90 -17.18
N HIS A 48 1.37 1.47 -18.03
CA HIS A 48 1.08 0.88 -19.34
C HIS A 48 1.40 -0.62 -19.45
N ASP A 49 2.07 -1.21 -18.43
CA ASP A 49 2.53 -2.60 -18.47
C ASP A 49 2.01 -3.38 -17.25
N TRP A 50 1.58 -4.62 -17.49
CA TRP A 50 1.12 -5.52 -16.44
C TRP A 50 2.28 -6.30 -15.79
N PRO A 51 2.26 -6.51 -14.47
CA PRO A 51 1.25 -6.02 -13.53
C PRO A 51 1.47 -4.54 -13.16
N LEU A 52 0.37 -3.77 -13.14
CA LEU A 52 0.37 -2.41 -12.61
C LEU A 52 0.89 -2.44 -11.17
N VAL A 53 1.96 -1.70 -10.88
CA VAL A 53 2.53 -1.60 -9.53
C VAL A 53 2.17 -0.25 -8.95
N GLN A 54 1.21 -0.25 -8.03
CA GLN A 54 0.90 0.94 -7.25
C GLN A 54 1.88 1.03 -6.07
N VAL A 55 2.53 2.18 -5.93
CA VAL A 55 3.50 2.42 -4.86
C VAL A 55 2.99 3.54 -3.96
N ILE A 56 2.84 3.25 -2.67
CA ILE A 56 2.45 4.21 -1.64
C ILE A 56 3.64 4.48 -0.72
N TYR A 57 3.85 5.75 -0.40
CA TYR A 57 4.78 6.20 0.61
C TYR A 57 4.01 6.66 1.83
N PHE A 58 4.46 6.28 3.02
CA PHE A 58 3.89 6.79 4.26
C PHE A 58 4.94 6.82 5.37
N GLY A 59 4.68 7.57 6.42
CA GLY A 59 5.45 7.51 7.66
C GLY A 59 4.70 6.74 8.74
N ALA A 60 5.40 6.21 9.72
CA ALA A 60 4.80 5.71 10.96
C ALA A 60 5.57 6.20 12.18
N ALA A 61 4.94 6.22 13.35
CA ALA A 61 5.61 6.57 14.59
C ALA A 61 6.72 5.55 14.93
N GLU A 62 7.78 6.01 15.61
CA GLU A 62 8.99 5.20 15.90
C GLU A 62 8.72 3.98 16.79
N ASN A 63 7.61 4.01 17.53
CA ASN A 63 7.18 2.91 18.39
C ASN A 63 6.35 1.84 17.66
N ILE A 64 6.07 2.00 16.35
CA ILE A 64 5.35 1.01 15.55
C ILE A 64 6.35 0.05 14.91
N PRO A 65 6.38 -1.24 15.30
CA PRO A 65 7.25 -2.23 14.69
C PRO A 65 6.90 -2.47 13.21
N LEU A 66 7.90 -2.76 12.38
CA LEU A 66 7.71 -3.04 10.95
C LEU A 66 6.77 -4.24 10.74
N GLU A 67 6.82 -5.23 11.60
CA GLU A 67 6.02 -6.45 11.55
C GLU A 67 4.52 -6.14 11.68
N VAL A 68 4.16 -5.13 12.46
CA VAL A 68 2.77 -4.67 12.60
C VAL A 68 2.27 -4.10 11.27
N LEU A 69 3.11 -3.31 10.59
CA LEU A 69 2.79 -2.79 9.26
C LEU A 69 2.69 -3.92 8.23
N GLN A 70 3.62 -4.88 8.25
CA GLN A 70 3.65 -6.02 7.33
C GLN A 70 2.48 -6.99 7.51
N ALA A 71 1.90 -7.05 8.71
CA ALA A 71 0.73 -7.88 8.99
C ALA A 71 -0.60 -7.31 8.45
N VAL A 72 -0.61 -6.06 7.97
CA VAL A 72 -1.82 -5.40 7.45
C VAL A 72 -2.25 -6.05 6.13
N LYS A 73 -3.44 -6.65 6.14
CA LYS A 73 -4.10 -7.17 4.93
C LYS A 73 -5.06 -6.12 4.35
N LEU A 74 -4.91 -5.83 3.07
CA LEU A 74 -5.81 -4.91 2.35
C LEU A 74 -7.10 -5.61 1.93
N GLY A 75 -7.02 -6.84 1.43
CA GLY A 75 -8.17 -7.64 1.04
C GLY A 75 -7.73 -8.86 0.22
N ASP A 76 -8.69 -9.68 -0.18
CA ASP A 76 -8.42 -10.84 -1.02
C ASP A 76 -7.94 -10.40 -2.41
N GLY A 77 -7.00 -11.16 -3.01
CA GLY A 77 -6.43 -10.82 -4.32
C GLY A 77 -5.50 -9.60 -4.33
N ILE A 78 -5.14 -9.04 -3.17
CA ILE A 78 -4.18 -7.93 -3.05
C ILE A 78 -2.95 -8.42 -2.28
N SER A 79 -1.82 -8.50 -2.97
CA SER A 79 -0.52 -8.78 -2.35
C SER A 79 0.22 -7.48 -2.07
N THR A 80 0.80 -7.37 -0.88
CA THR A 80 1.55 -6.19 -0.45
C THR A 80 2.97 -6.54 -0.04
N THR A 81 3.91 -5.64 -0.32
CA THR A 81 5.28 -5.73 0.19
C THR A 81 5.67 -4.38 0.76
N ILE A 82 6.12 -4.36 2.01
CA ILE A 82 6.53 -3.14 2.70
C ILE A 82 8.03 -3.16 2.92
N GLN A 83 8.66 -2.05 2.58
CA GLN A 83 10.07 -1.78 2.83
C GLN A 83 10.19 -0.49 3.62
N GLN A 84 10.99 -0.51 4.68
CA GLN A 84 11.43 0.73 5.30
C GLN A 84 12.42 1.44 4.37
N ILE A 85 12.28 2.75 4.26
CA ILE A 85 13.15 3.62 3.46
C ILE A 85 13.75 4.71 4.35
N GLU A 86 14.90 5.24 3.95
CA GLU A 86 15.66 6.27 4.68
C GLU A 86 14.83 7.53 5.04
#